data_AF-A0A483QY53-F1
#
_entry.id   AF-A0A483QY53-F1
#
_cell.length_a   1.000
_cell.length_b   1.000
_cell.length_c   1.000
_cell.angle_alpha   90.00
_cell.angle_beta   90.00
_cell.angle_gamma   90.00
#
_symmetry.space_group_name_H-M   'P 1'
#
loop_
_entity.id
_entity.type
_entity.pdbx_description
1 polymer ?
#
loop_
_entity_poly.entity_id
_entity_poly.type
_entity_poly.pdbx_seq_one_letter_code
_entity_poly.pdbx_strand_id
1 'polypeptide(L)'
;RVEPPCCKTLHISLFFDGTGNNLNHDFFIANPKHPTNIARLFRATIGDGTAGGVTDTKKMPLDGVKDSGGKYFKFYIPGVGTPFPEVNDPDYSTMGLVGAVKGEERINWALLRIIDVLMRLSKDKENNSIKLSEGASRESLKKMGTSWNRLWFGGSHNRYEEFTRLLNDLASDLKPLIIQPEPGKPKLTGIKLYVYGFSRGAAAARTFVRWLSELLPPPAAEGEKPPQCLQTGGMQLPVSVEFLGLLDTVASVGVAHVVPVADGHMSWADGTMELPDDETYGGLIKKCV
;
A
#
# COMPACT_ATOMS: atom_id res chain seq x y z
N ARG A 1 21.21 34.83 -6.34
CA ARG A 1 20.66 34.32 -5.05
C ARG A 1 20.49 32.82 -5.27
N VAL A 2 21.32 31.98 -4.66
CA VAL A 2 21.17 30.52 -4.79
C VAL A 2 19.94 30.15 -3.97
N GLU A 3 18.90 29.64 -4.60
CA GLU A 3 17.76 29.07 -3.87
C GLU A 3 18.29 27.94 -2.99
N PRO A 4 18.00 27.95 -1.67
CA PRO A 4 18.49 26.90 -0.78
C PRO A 4 18.00 25.54 -1.30
N PRO A 5 18.81 24.46 -1.18
CA PRO A 5 18.39 23.14 -1.61
C PRO A 5 17.12 22.74 -0.85
N CYS A 6 16.00 22.70 -1.56
CA CYS A 6 14.74 22.25 -1.00
C CYS A 6 14.80 20.71 -0.91
N CYS A 7 14.37 20.14 0.21
CA CYS A 7 14.24 18.69 0.37
C CYS A 7 12.77 18.32 0.29
N LYS A 8 12.45 17.18 -0.32
CA LYS A 8 11.09 16.65 -0.42
C LYS A 8 11.08 15.22 0.11
N THR A 9 10.28 15.01 1.15
CA THR A 9 9.91 13.67 1.64
C THR A 9 8.50 13.39 1.18
N LEU A 10 8.24 12.15 0.75
CA LEU A 10 6.92 11.72 0.33
C LEU A 10 6.17 11.18 1.52
N HIS A 11 4.90 11.55 1.63
CA HIS A 11 4.01 11.10 2.69
C HIS A 11 2.87 10.32 2.05
N ILE A 12 2.80 9.01 2.31
CA ILE A 12 1.81 8.13 1.70
C ILE A 12 0.94 7.55 2.81
N SER A 13 -0.36 7.82 2.76
CA SER A 13 -1.34 7.33 3.73
C SER A 13 -2.18 6.21 3.11
N LEU A 14 -2.27 5.05 3.77
CA LEU A 14 -2.98 3.86 3.31
C LEU A 14 -4.09 3.52 4.31
N PHE A 15 -5.32 3.34 3.82
CA PHE A 15 -6.50 3.17 4.65
C PHE A 15 -7.22 1.86 4.28
N PHE A 16 -6.98 0.80 5.05
CA PHE A 16 -7.58 -0.52 4.86
C PHE A 16 -8.89 -0.66 5.64
N ASP A 17 -10.02 -0.67 4.96
CA ASP A 17 -11.32 -0.73 5.64
C ASP A 17 -11.70 -2.16 6.09
N GLY A 18 -12.67 -2.22 7.02
CA GLY A 18 -13.20 -3.46 7.57
C GLY A 18 -14.00 -4.27 6.57
N THR A 19 -14.20 -5.56 6.86
CA THR A 19 -14.98 -6.47 6.01
C THR A 19 -16.39 -5.97 5.78
N GLY A 20 -16.84 -6.01 4.54
CA GLY A 20 -18.16 -5.49 4.18
C GLY A 20 -18.26 -3.96 4.17
N ASN A 21 -17.18 -3.23 4.49
CA ASN A 21 -17.18 -1.76 4.46
C ASN A 21 -16.62 -1.21 3.16
N ASN A 22 -17.28 -0.19 2.63
CA ASN A 22 -16.93 0.43 1.38
C ASN A 22 -17.36 1.90 1.38
N LEU A 23 -16.40 2.83 1.28
CA LEU A 23 -16.63 4.27 1.30
C LEU A 23 -17.68 4.70 0.27
N ASN A 24 -17.66 4.12 -0.93
CA ASN A 24 -18.60 4.49 -1.99
C ASN A 24 -20.04 4.21 -1.55
N HIS A 25 -20.26 3.00 -1.03
CA HIS A 25 -21.57 2.57 -0.56
C HIS A 25 -21.96 3.30 0.74
N ASP A 26 -21.13 3.21 1.77
CA ASP A 26 -21.46 3.58 3.15
C ASP A 26 -21.61 5.10 3.33
N PHE A 27 -21.02 5.90 2.45
CA PHE A 27 -21.09 7.36 2.51
C PHE A 27 -21.98 8.01 1.43
N PHE A 28 -22.02 7.47 0.20
CA PHE A 28 -22.78 8.08 -0.89
C PHE A 28 -24.12 7.40 -1.19
N ILE A 29 -24.30 6.11 -0.83
CA ILE A 29 -25.48 5.32 -1.20
C ILE A 29 -26.34 4.98 0.02
N ALA A 30 -25.72 4.54 1.12
CA ALA A 30 -26.41 4.05 2.31
C ALA A 30 -27.26 5.14 3.01
N ASN A 31 -28.41 4.71 3.56
CA ASN A 31 -29.29 5.54 4.36
C ASN A 31 -29.83 4.75 5.57
N PRO A 32 -29.45 5.07 6.82
CA PRO A 32 -28.55 6.16 7.20
C PRO A 32 -27.10 5.91 6.73
N LYS A 33 -26.34 6.99 6.53
CA LYS A 33 -24.91 6.91 6.20
C LYS A 33 -24.15 6.34 7.40
N HIS A 34 -23.25 5.40 7.14
CA HIS A 34 -22.50 4.70 8.18
C HIS A 34 -21.02 4.47 7.79
N PRO A 35 -20.26 5.50 7.39
CA PRO A 35 -18.85 5.35 7.08
C PRO A 35 -18.05 4.96 8.33
N THR A 36 -17.12 4.03 8.18
CA THR A 36 -16.20 3.59 9.24
C THR A 36 -15.24 4.70 9.66
N ASN A 37 -14.54 4.50 10.78
CA ASN A 37 -13.47 5.41 11.19
C ASN A 37 -12.33 5.48 10.16
N ILE A 38 -12.05 4.39 9.44
CA ILE A 38 -11.06 4.36 8.36
C ILE A 38 -11.48 5.27 7.20
N ALA A 39 -12.73 5.14 6.74
CA ALA A 39 -13.29 6.02 5.73
C ALA A 39 -13.30 7.50 6.17
N ARG A 40 -13.59 7.78 7.45
CA ARG A 40 -13.54 9.14 8.02
C ARG A 40 -12.11 9.71 8.05
N LEU A 41 -11.13 8.92 8.50
CA LEU A 41 -9.72 9.32 8.53
C LEU A 41 -9.19 9.59 7.11
N PHE A 42 -9.51 8.72 6.14
CA PHE A 42 -9.15 8.94 4.74
C PHE A 42 -9.66 10.29 4.21
N ARG A 43 -10.93 10.61 4.50
CA ARG A 43 -11.55 11.87 4.07
C ARG A 43 -10.92 13.09 4.74
N ALA A 44 -10.53 12.99 6.00
CA ALA A 44 -9.88 14.05 6.75
C ALA A 44 -8.39 14.24 6.41
N THR A 45 -7.76 13.24 5.79
CA THR A 45 -6.34 13.25 5.45
C THR A 45 -6.10 14.03 4.16
N ILE A 46 -5.02 14.81 4.10
CA ILE A 46 -4.59 15.52 2.89
C ILE A 46 -3.89 14.58 1.90
N GLY A 47 -4.02 14.86 0.61
CA GLY A 47 -3.23 14.24 -0.46
C GLY A 47 -4.02 13.89 -1.72
N ASP A 48 -3.27 13.76 -2.82
CA ASP A 48 -3.75 13.16 -4.06
C ASP A 48 -3.74 11.61 -3.94
N GLY A 49 -4.37 10.90 -4.87
CA GLY A 49 -4.25 9.44 -4.94
C GLY A 49 -5.48 8.79 -5.54
N THR A 50 -6.03 7.79 -4.84
CA THR A 50 -7.19 7.02 -5.30
C THR A 50 -8.08 6.64 -4.11
N ALA A 51 -9.38 6.93 -4.22
CA ALA A 51 -10.39 6.36 -3.36
C ALA A 51 -10.90 5.05 -3.97
N GLY A 52 -10.33 3.91 -3.57
CA GLY A 52 -10.66 2.62 -4.18
C GLY A 52 -12.15 2.30 -4.12
N GLY A 53 -12.70 1.72 -5.20
CA GLY A 53 -14.12 1.35 -5.28
C GLY A 53 -15.08 2.54 -5.46
N VAL A 54 -14.60 3.78 -5.51
CA VAL A 54 -15.40 4.97 -5.83
C VAL A 54 -15.40 5.19 -7.33
N THR A 55 -16.55 4.94 -7.98
CA THR A 55 -16.69 5.04 -9.44
C THR A 55 -16.85 6.48 -9.94
N ASP A 56 -17.53 7.33 -9.16
CA ASP A 56 -17.70 8.76 -9.47
C ASP A 56 -16.73 9.59 -8.64
N THR A 57 -15.53 9.82 -9.19
CA THR A 57 -14.46 10.57 -8.54
C THR A 57 -14.85 12.02 -8.23
N LYS A 58 -15.87 12.59 -8.89
CA LYS A 58 -16.37 13.94 -8.59
C LYS A 58 -17.04 14.00 -7.21
N LYS A 59 -17.58 12.89 -6.72
CA LYS A 59 -18.19 12.80 -5.38
C LYS A 59 -17.16 12.71 -4.27
N MET A 60 -15.93 12.28 -4.59
CA MET A 60 -14.81 12.19 -3.66
C MET A 60 -13.60 12.95 -4.22
N PRO A 61 -13.66 14.30 -4.27
CA PRO A 61 -12.51 15.08 -4.71
C PRO A 61 -11.31 14.82 -3.79
N LEU A 62 -10.14 14.67 -4.40
CA LEU A 62 -8.85 14.56 -3.73
C LEU A 62 -8.07 15.85 -3.93
N ASP A 63 -7.05 16.07 -3.10
CA ASP A 63 -6.27 17.31 -3.17
C ASP A 63 -5.40 17.32 -4.43
N GLY A 64 -5.35 18.46 -5.11
CA GLY A 64 -4.44 18.62 -6.24
C GLY A 64 -2.98 18.73 -5.79
N VAL A 65 -2.05 18.69 -6.74
CA VAL A 65 -0.61 18.91 -6.46
C VAL A 65 -0.36 20.27 -5.80
N LYS A 66 -1.10 21.31 -6.22
CA LYS A 66 -0.98 22.66 -5.65
C LYS A 66 -1.46 22.71 -4.20
N ASP A 67 -2.52 21.99 -3.88
CA ASP A 67 -3.14 21.99 -2.55
C ASP A 67 -2.35 21.13 -1.54
N SER A 68 -1.78 20.02 -2.02
CA SER A 68 -0.99 19.08 -1.21
C SER A 68 0.52 19.35 -1.24
N GLY A 69 0.97 20.42 -1.87
CA GLY A 69 2.41 20.68 -2.10
C GLY A 69 3.13 19.54 -2.86
N GLY A 70 2.37 18.71 -3.57
CA GLY A 70 2.83 17.59 -4.38
C GLY A 70 3.57 16.48 -3.64
N LYS A 71 3.45 16.41 -2.30
CA LYS A 71 4.21 15.48 -1.44
C LYS A 71 3.34 14.57 -0.57
N TYR A 72 2.05 14.87 -0.42
CA TYR A 72 1.10 14.05 0.33
C TYR A 72 0.22 13.24 -0.62
N PHE A 73 0.11 11.95 -0.33
CA PHE A 73 -0.68 11.00 -1.08
C PHE A 73 -1.53 10.18 -0.12
N LYS A 74 -2.74 9.81 -0.54
CA LYS A 74 -3.68 9.00 0.24
C LYS A 74 -4.42 8.00 -0.63
N PHE A 75 -4.56 6.78 -0.12
CA PHE A 75 -5.23 5.69 -0.82
C PHE A 75 -6.20 4.97 0.11
N TYR A 76 -7.46 4.89 -0.31
CA TYR A 76 -8.49 4.10 0.38
C TYR A 76 -8.59 2.72 -0.26
N ILE A 77 -8.59 1.69 0.57
CA ILE A 77 -8.69 0.28 0.18
C ILE A 77 -9.99 -0.27 0.79
N PRO A 78 -11.02 -0.56 -0.03
CA PRO A 78 -12.27 -1.13 0.45
C PRO A 78 -12.07 -2.47 1.16
N GLY A 79 -12.98 -2.75 2.08
CA GLY A 79 -13.05 -4.03 2.76
C GLY A 79 -13.23 -5.21 1.82
N VAL A 80 -12.67 -6.36 2.20
CA VAL A 80 -12.99 -7.65 1.55
C VAL A 80 -14.50 -7.91 1.60
N GLY A 81 -15.00 -8.56 0.54
CA GLY A 81 -16.44 -8.81 0.36
C GLY A 81 -17.23 -7.63 -0.20
N THR A 82 -16.57 -6.52 -0.55
CA THR A 82 -17.18 -5.36 -1.24
C THR A 82 -16.51 -5.07 -2.58
N PRO A 83 -17.19 -4.35 -3.49
CA PRO A 83 -16.61 -3.96 -4.78
C PRO A 83 -15.31 -3.18 -4.66
N PHE A 84 -14.27 -3.68 -5.34
CA PHE A 84 -13.02 -3.00 -5.61
C PHE A 84 -12.56 -3.31 -7.05
N PRO A 85 -13.12 -2.62 -8.07
CA PRO A 85 -12.81 -2.89 -9.47
C PRO A 85 -11.33 -2.81 -9.81
N GLU A 86 -10.56 -1.93 -9.17
CA GLU A 86 -9.12 -1.73 -9.39
C GLU A 86 -8.31 -3.03 -9.19
N VAL A 87 -8.82 -3.98 -8.39
CA VAL A 87 -8.21 -5.31 -8.16
C VAL A 87 -8.97 -6.46 -8.86
N ASN A 88 -9.83 -6.14 -9.83
CA ASN A 88 -10.75 -7.09 -10.49
C ASN A 88 -11.68 -7.81 -9.50
N ASP A 89 -12.24 -7.06 -8.54
CA ASP A 89 -13.27 -7.53 -7.60
C ASP A 89 -14.53 -6.67 -7.77
N PRO A 90 -15.37 -6.90 -8.80
CA PRO A 90 -16.42 -5.95 -9.18
C PRO A 90 -17.64 -5.95 -8.25
N ASP A 91 -17.87 -7.02 -7.50
CA ASP A 91 -19.16 -7.30 -6.84
C ASP A 91 -19.01 -7.57 -5.34
N TYR A 92 -20.14 -7.47 -4.63
CA TYR A 92 -20.23 -8.01 -3.27
C TYR A 92 -20.13 -9.53 -3.31
N SER A 93 -19.37 -10.11 -2.37
CA SER A 93 -19.10 -11.54 -2.38
C SER A 93 -19.18 -12.13 -0.99
N THR A 94 -20.02 -13.16 -0.81
CA THR A 94 -20.09 -13.95 0.42
C THR A 94 -18.75 -14.61 0.73
N MET A 95 -18.03 -15.09 -0.29
CA MET A 95 -16.68 -15.64 -0.10
C MET A 95 -15.67 -14.56 0.34
N GLY A 96 -15.80 -13.34 -0.16
CA GLY A 96 -15.00 -12.20 0.33
C GLY A 96 -15.37 -11.80 1.77
N LEU A 97 -16.65 -11.82 2.13
CA LEU A 97 -17.11 -11.50 3.49
C LEU A 97 -16.69 -12.56 4.51
N VAL A 98 -16.84 -13.84 4.17
CA VAL A 98 -16.64 -14.95 5.11
C VAL A 98 -15.20 -15.43 5.08
N GLY A 99 -14.65 -15.62 3.89
CA GLY A 99 -13.32 -16.17 3.66
C GLY A 99 -12.24 -15.11 3.43
N ALA A 100 -12.57 -13.82 3.25
CA ALA A 100 -11.60 -12.77 2.89
C ALA A 100 -10.78 -13.06 1.63
N VAL A 101 -11.42 -13.76 0.69
CA VAL A 101 -10.97 -13.82 -0.69
C VAL A 101 -10.78 -12.38 -1.20
N LYS A 102 -9.73 -12.17 -2.01
CA LYS A 102 -9.27 -10.86 -2.49
C LYS A 102 -8.54 -9.97 -1.46
N GLY A 103 -8.15 -10.51 -0.31
CA GLY A 103 -7.28 -9.81 0.65
C GLY A 103 -5.85 -9.62 0.15
N GLU A 104 -5.23 -10.65 -0.42
CA GLU A 104 -3.89 -10.57 -1.02
C GLU A 104 -3.80 -9.48 -2.09
N GLU A 105 -4.78 -9.43 -3.00
CA GLU A 105 -4.80 -8.43 -4.07
C GLU A 105 -4.96 -7.01 -3.54
N ARG A 106 -5.73 -6.80 -2.47
CA ARG A 106 -5.85 -5.49 -1.80
C ARG A 106 -4.53 -5.03 -1.20
N ILE A 107 -3.78 -5.95 -0.57
CA ILE A 107 -2.48 -5.66 0.04
C ILE A 107 -1.42 -5.41 -1.04
N ASN A 108 -1.38 -6.24 -2.09
CA ASN A 108 -0.49 -6.05 -3.23
C ASN A 108 -0.79 -4.73 -3.96
N TRP A 109 -2.06 -4.34 -4.08
CA TRP A 109 -2.44 -3.07 -4.68
C TRP A 109 -1.92 -1.88 -3.86
N ALA A 110 -1.96 -1.99 -2.52
CA ALA A 110 -1.37 -1.00 -1.62
C ALA A 110 0.15 -0.91 -1.77
N LEU A 111 0.87 -2.03 -1.91
CA LEU A 111 2.31 -2.02 -2.23
C LEU A 111 2.57 -1.31 -3.56
N LEU A 112 1.78 -1.59 -4.60
CA LEU A 112 1.89 -0.90 -5.89
C LEU A 112 1.60 0.61 -5.81
N ARG A 113 0.92 1.11 -4.76
CA ARG A 113 0.76 2.57 -4.58
C ARG A 113 2.08 3.28 -4.30
N ILE A 114 3.09 2.58 -3.76
CA ILE A 114 4.44 3.14 -3.61
C ILE A 114 5.05 3.37 -5.01
N ILE A 115 4.93 2.40 -5.91
CA ILE A 115 5.36 2.55 -7.32
C ILE A 115 4.57 3.63 -8.03
N ASP A 116 3.25 3.68 -7.85
CA ASP A 116 2.38 4.71 -8.41
C ASP A 116 2.87 6.12 -8.06
N VAL A 117 3.13 6.36 -6.76
CA VAL A 117 3.64 7.65 -6.27
C VAL A 117 5.01 7.98 -6.85
N LEU A 118 5.93 7.01 -6.90
CA LEU A 118 7.25 7.22 -7.50
C LEU A 118 7.15 7.55 -8.99
N MET A 119 6.26 6.88 -9.72
CA MET A 119 6.01 7.12 -11.15
C MET A 119 5.44 8.53 -11.39
N ARG A 120 4.48 8.97 -10.57
CA ARG A 120 3.93 10.34 -10.62
C ARG A 120 5.02 11.38 -10.50
N LEU A 121 5.92 11.20 -9.55
CA LEU A 121 7.00 12.14 -9.29
C LEU A 121 8.10 12.11 -10.34
N SER A 122 8.40 10.94 -10.90
CA SER A 122 9.51 10.78 -11.82
C SER A 122 9.12 11.17 -13.25
N LYS A 123 7.88 10.89 -13.67
CA LYS A 123 7.42 11.06 -15.05
C LYS A 123 6.66 12.38 -15.30
N ASP A 124 6.02 12.95 -14.28
CA ASP A 124 5.38 14.26 -14.37
C ASP A 124 5.56 15.06 -13.09
N LYS A 125 6.75 15.66 -12.97
CA LYS A 125 7.23 16.38 -11.79
C LYS A 125 6.35 17.56 -11.38
N GLU A 126 5.59 18.14 -12.31
CA GLU A 126 4.83 19.37 -12.08
C GLU A 126 3.37 19.08 -11.72
N ASN A 127 2.75 18.08 -12.33
CA ASN A 127 1.31 17.81 -12.12
C ASN A 127 1.02 16.42 -11.51
N ASN A 128 2.04 15.58 -11.25
CA ASN A 128 1.88 14.22 -10.74
C ASN A 128 0.82 13.40 -11.51
N SER A 129 0.62 13.68 -12.80
CA SER A 129 -0.50 13.14 -13.58
C SER A 129 -0.21 11.76 -14.17
N ILE A 130 1.06 11.43 -14.41
CA ILE A 130 1.47 10.14 -14.97
C ILE A 130 1.58 9.12 -13.84
N LYS A 131 0.53 8.32 -13.67
CA LYS A 131 0.42 7.30 -12.61
C LYS A 131 0.45 5.88 -13.18
N LEU A 132 0.54 4.89 -12.30
CA LEU A 132 0.42 3.49 -12.71
C LEU A 132 -1.01 3.27 -13.22
N SER A 133 -1.16 2.93 -14.50
CA SER A 133 -2.50 2.73 -15.08
C SER A 133 -3.18 1.54 -14.42
N GLU A 134 -4.52 1.54 -14.36
CA GLU A 134 -5.27 0.42 -13.76
C GLU A 134 -5.00 -0.90 -14.50
N GLY A 135 -4.84 -0.86 -15.82
CA GLY A 135 -4.45 -2.03 -16.60
C GLY A 135 -3.08 -2.58 -16.20
N ALA A 136 -2.06 -1.72 -16.13
CA ALA A 136 -0.72 -2.12 -15.70
C ALA A 136 -0.72 -2.61 -14.24
N SER A 137 -1.45 -1.93 -13.35
CA SER A 137 -1.62 -2.33 -11.96
C SER A 137 -2.21 -3.74 -11.87
N ARG A 138 -3.28 -4.04 -12.62
CA ARG A 138 -3.91 -5.38 -12.62
C ARG A 138 -2.99 -6.46 -13.16
N GLU A 139 -2.19 -6.17 -14.18
CA GLU A 139 -1.19 -7.13 -14.67
C GLU A 139 -0.09 -7.39 -13.64
N SER A 140 0.38 -6.36 -12.94
CA SER A 140 1.34 -6.53 -11.84
C SER A 140 0.73 -7.31 -10.66
N LEU A 141 -0.54 -7.09 -10.32
CA LEU A 141 -1.23 -7.88 -9.28
C LEU A 141 -1.25 -9.37 -9.60
N LYS A 142 -1.51 -9.75 -10.86
CA LYS A 142 -1.45 -11.16 -11.29
C LYS A 142 -0.06 -11.76 -11.11
N LYS A 143 0.99 -10.98 -11.38
CA LYS A 143 2.39 -11.42 -11.23
C LYS A 143 2.82 -11.52 -9.77
N MET A 144 2.29 -10.64 -8.91
CA MET A 144 2.57 -10.63 -7.46
C MET A 144 1.80 -11.70 -6.68
N GLY A 145 0.67 -12.17 -7.22
CA GLY A 145 -0.20 -13.14 -6.55
C GLY A 145 0.46 -14.49 -6.31
N THR A 146 0.02 -15.17 -5.25
CA THR A 146 0.50 -16.52 -4.93
C THR A 146 -0.16 -17.53 -5.89
N SER A 147 0.64 -18.32 -6.60
CA SER A 147 0.13 -19.36 -7.52
C SER A 147 0.48 -20.76 -7.03
N TRP A 148 -0.53 -21.62 -6.91
CA TRP A 148 -0.36 -23.04 -6.56
C TRP A 148 0.50 -23.81 -7.58
N ASN A 149 0.58 -23.32 -8.82
CA ASN A 149 1.26 -24.00 -9.92
C ASN A 149 2.77 -23.72 -9.98
N ARG A 150 3.27 -22.76 -9.18
CA ARG A 150 4.71 -22.48 -9.03
C ARG A 150 5.23 -23.23 -7.81
N LEU A 151 5.31 -24.55 -7.96
CA LEU A 151 6.02 -25.43 -7.03
C LEU A 151 7.40 -24.77 -6.76
N TRP A 152 7.70 -24.45 -5.49
CA TRP A 152 8.98 -23.92 -4.96
C TRP A 152 9.18 -22.39 -4.83
N PHE A 153 8.36 -21.50 -5.42
CA PHE A 153 8.50 -20.03 -5.22
C PHE A 153 7.21 -19.41 -4.65
N GLY A 154 7.24 -19.00 -3.37
CA GLY A 154 6.07 -18.44 -2.67
C GLY A 154 5.71 -17.02 -3.08
N GLY A 155 4.55 -16.52 -2.60
CA GLY A 155 4.07 -15.16 -2.90
C GLY A 155 5.07 -14.03 -2.58
N SER A 156 5.93 -14.21 -1.58
CA SER A 156 7.01 -13.27 -1.25
C SER A 156 7.99 -13.05 -2.42
N HIS A 157 8.41 -14.13 -3.08
CA HIS A 157 9.31 -14.07 -4.24
C HIS A 157 8.65 -13.34 -5.42
N ASN A 158 7.39 -13.69 -5.73
CA ASN A 158 6.61 -13.04 -6.78
C ASN A 158 6.45 -11.53 -6.55
N ARG A 159 6.16 -11.13 -5.31
CA ARG A 159 6.09 -9.71 -4.90
C ARG A 159 7.42 -9.01 -5.09
N TYR A 160 8.50 -9.61 -4.59
CA TYR A 160 9.85 -9.05 -4.71
C TYR A 160 10.26 -8.85 -6.17
N GLU A 161 10.06 -9.87 -7.01
CA GLU A 161 10.43 -9.85 -8.43
C GLU A 161 9.69 -8.72 -9.18
N GLU A 162 8.35 -8.69 -9.12
CA GLU A 162 7.57 -7.70 -9.87
C GLU A 162 7.73 -6.29 -9.31
N PHE A 163 7.78 -6.11 -7.98
CA PHE A 163 8.00 -4.81 -7.38
C PHE A 163 9.38 -4.25 -7.73
N THR A 164 10.42 -5.07 -7.63
CA THR A 164 11.80 -4.67 -7.99
C THR A 164 11.93 -4.36 -9.47
N ARG A 165 11.27 -5.13 -10.35
CA ARG A 165 11.22 -4.86 -11.79
C ARG A 165 10.64 -3.48 -12.06
N LEU A 166 9.45 -3.17 -11.52
CA LEU A 166 8.80 -1.86 -11.67
C LEU A 166 9.64 -0.73 -11.09
N LEU A 167 10.26 -0.95 -9.94
CA LEU A 167 11.10 0.04 -9.28
C LEU A 167 12.38 0.34 -10.09
N ASN A 168 12.98 -0.69 -10.71
CA ASN A 168 14.15 -0.53 -11.58
C ASN A 168 13.79 0.13 -12.92
N ASP A 169 12.60 -0.11 -13.45
CA ASP A 169 12.09 0.61 -14.64
C ASP A 169 12.01 2.13 -14.41
N LEU A 170 11.88 2.57 -13.15
CA LEU A 170 11.87 3.99 -12.75
C LEU A 170 13.26 4.54 -12.41
N ALA A 171 14.31 3.71 -12.37
CA ALA A 171 15.62 4.10 -11.83
C ALA A 171 16.25 5.30 -12.55
N SER A 172 16.17 5.34 -13.89
CA SER A 172 16.72 6.46 -14.68
C SER A 172 16.05 7.79 -14.34
N ASP A 173 14.73 7.76 -14.14
CA ASP A 173 13.92 8.95 -13.89
C ASP A 173 14.05 9.43 -12.43
N LEU A 174 14.22 8.48 -11.49
CA LEU A 174 14.41 8.74 -10.07
C LEU A 174 15.83 9.22 -9.74
N LYS A 175 16.84 8.82 -10.53
CA LYS A 175 18.24 9.16 -10.29
C LYS A 175 18.53 10.65 -10.08
N PRO A 176 18.08 11.57 -10.96
CA PRO A 176 18.28 13.00 -10.74
C PRO A 176 17.51 13.52 -9.52
N LEU A 177 16.41 12.89 -9.12
CA LEU A 177 15.63 13.32 -7.94
C LEU A 177 16.31 12.91 -6.63
N ILE A 178 16.97 11.75 -6.59
CA ILE A 178 17.57 11.17 -5.38
C ILE A 178 19.01 11.67 -5.17
N ILE A 179 19.85 11.68 -6.20
CA ILE A 179 21.29 11.97 -6.04
C ILE A 179 21.54 13.47 -5.96
N GLN A 180 21.15 14.19 -7.01
CA GLN A 180 21.42 15.63 -7.13
C GLN A 180 20.45 16.25 -8.13
N PRO A 181 19.37 16.89 -7.66
CA PRO A 181 18.47 17.62 -8.53
C PRO A 181 19.16 18.88 -9.06
N GLU A 182 18.67 19.41 -10.19
CA GLU A 182 19.11 20.71 -10.72
C GLU A 182 18.98 21.82 -9.65
N PRO A 183 19.83 22.87 -9.68
CA PRO A 183 19.70 23.99 -8.75
C PRO A 183 18.26 24.54 -8.71
N GLY A 184 17.69 24.68 -7.52
CA GLY A 184 16.30 25.11 -7.31
C GLY A 184 15.24 23.99 -7.34
N LYS A 185 15.61 22.74 -7.65
CA LYS A 185 14.70 21.59 -7.62
C LYS A 185 14.87 20.77 -6.34
N PRO A 186 13.79 20.22 -5.77
CA PRO A 186 13.87 19.54 -4.49
C PRO A 186 14.50 18.16 -4.59
N LYS A 187 15.38 17.83 -3.62
CA LYS A 187 15.96 16.49 -3.48
C LYS A 187 14.97 15.55 -2.80
N LEU A 188 14.71 14.40 -3.40
CA LEU A 188 13.91 13.34 -2.80
C LEU A 188 14.71 12.68 -1.67
N THR A 189 14.21 12.75 -0.43
CA THR A 189 14.93 12.27 0.75
C THR A 189 14.39 10.97 1.35
N GLY A 190 13.19 10.53 0.97
CA GLY A 190 12.59 9.30 1.49
C GLY A 190 11.07 9.25 1.35
N ILE A 191 10.51 8.14 1.83
CA ILE A 191 9.08 7.84 1.88
C ILE A 191 8.68 7.60 3.34
N LYS A 192 7.63 8.29 3.78
CA LYS A 192 6.98 8.14 5.07
C LYS A 192 5.58 7.58 4.88
N LEU A 193 5.31 6.43 5.49
CA LEU A 193 4.06 5.70 5.40
C LEU A 193 3.22 5.93 6.66
N TYR A 194 1.92 6.14 6.46
CA TYR A 194 0.91 6.24 7.51
C TYR A 194 -0.18 5.22 7.20
N VAL A 195 -0.22 4.12 7.93
CA VAL A 195 -1.05 2.96 7.60
C VAL A 195 -2.14 2.83 8.66
N TYR A 196 -3.39 2.72 8.21
CA TYR A 196 -4.54 2.58 9.09
C TYR A 196 -5.35 1.37 8.66
N GLY A 197 -5.88 0.62 9.63
CA GLY A 197 -6.74 -0.52 9.34
C GLY A 197 -7.79 -0.78 10.42
N PHE A 198 -8.94 -1.32 10.03
CA PHE A 198 -10.01 -1.74 10.94
C PHE A 198 -10.40 -3.21 10.69
N SER A 199 -10.59 -4.02 11.73
CA SER A 199 -11.02 -5.43 11.62
C SER A 199 -10.08 -6.24 10.72
N ARG A 200 -10.58 -6.90 9.67
CA ARG A 200 -9.73 -7.56 8.65
C ARG A 200 -8.87 -6.58 7.85
N GLY A 201 -9.26 -5.31 7.76
CA GLY A 201 -8.41 -4.24 7.24
C GLY A 201 -7.20 -3.97 8.14
N ALA A 202 -7.32 -4.13 9.46
CA ALA A 202 -6.17 -4.06 10.37
C ALA A 202 -5.25 -5.26 10.21
N ALA A 203 -5.79 -6.46 9.96
CA ALA A 203 -4.99 -7.63 9.57
C ALA A 203 -4.23 -7.36 8.25
N ALA A 204 -4.91 -6.83 7.23
CA ALA A 204 -4.29 -6.44 5.97
C ALA A 204 -3.21 -5.36 6.13
N ALA A 205 -3.40 -4.40 7.04
CA ALA A 205 -2.38 -3.39 7.38
C ALA A 205 -1.13 -4.02 8.01
N ARG A 206 -1.28 -4.99 8.92
CA ARG A 206 -0.16 -5.74 9.52
C ARG A 206 0.59 -6.54 8.44
N THR A 207 -0.15 -7.29 7.62
CA THR A 207 0.41 -8.04 6.49
C THR A 207 1.10 -7.13 5.48
N PHE A 208 0.55 -5.94 5.19
CA PHE A 208 1.19 -4.95 4.33
C PHE A 208 2.56 -4.55 4.86
N VAL A 209 2.67 -4.23 6.16
CA VAL A 209 3.95 -3.82 6.76
C VAL A 209 4.93 -4.99 6.77
N ARG A 210 4.46 -6.21 7.03
CA ARG A 210 5.29 -7.42 6.93
C ARG A 210 5.81 -7.62 5.50
N TRP A 211 4.95 -7.61 4.50
CA TRP A 211 5.36 -7.78 3.11
C TRP A 211 6.22 -6.63 2.60
N LEU A 212 6.00 -5.41 3.07
CA LEU A 212 6.90 -4.30 2.80
C LEU A 212 8.31 -4.60 3.31
N SER A 213 8.45 -5.15 4.52
CA SER A 213 9.77 -5.52 5.08
C SER A 213 10.50 -6.58 4.25
N GLU A 214 9.77 -7.47 3.58
CA GLU A 214 10.31 -8.47 2.65
C GLU A 214 10.84 -7.86 1.34
N LEU A 215 10.39 -6.65 0.99
CA LEU A 215 10.88 -5.90 -0.18
C LEU A 215 12.14 -5.07 0.14
N LEU A 216 12.47 -4.92 1.42
CA LEU A 216 13.66 -4.20 1.87
C LEU A 216 14.87 -5.14 1.89
N PRO A 217 16.11 -4.61 1.85
CA PRO A 217 17.31 -5.41 1.97
C PRO A 217 17.28 -6.29 3.23
N PRO A 218 17.68 -7.57 3.13
CA PRO A 218 17.89 -8.39 4.32
C PRO A 218 19.15 -7.93 5.09
N PRO A 219 19.30 -8.34 6.36
CA PRO A 219 20.56 -8.18 7.09
C PRO A 219 21.74 -8.76 6.30
N ALA A 220 22.87 -8.06 6.26
CA ALA A 220 24.07 -8.57 5.58
C ALA A 220 24.77 -9.66 6.40
N ALA A 221 24.60 -9.64 7.72
CA ALA A 221 25.06 -10.67 8.65
C ALA A 221 24.07 -10.80 9.83
N GLU A 222 24.18 -11.91 10.58
CA GLU A 222 23.39 -12.13 11.79
C GLU A 222 23.64 -11.02 12.83
N GLY A 223 22.56 -10.45 13.39
CA GLY A 223 22.63 -9.34 14.34
C GLY A 223 22.83 -7.94 13.73
N GLU A 224 22.97 -7.81 12.41
CA GLU A 224 23.00 -6.49 11.75
C GLU A 224 21.60 -5.97 11.43
N LYS A 225 21.42 -4.65 11.56
CA LYS A 225 20.18 -3.98 11.16
C LYS A 225 20.26 -3.64 9.67
N PRO A 226 19.38 -4.18 8.82
CA PRO A 226 19.35 -3.83 7.42
C PRO A 226 18.94 -2.37 7.25
N PRO A 227 19.41 -1.71 6.19
CA PRO A 227 18.95 -0.39 5.84
C PRO A 227 17.47 -0.42 5.47
N GLN A 228 16.67 0.45 6.11
CA GLN A 228 15.24 0.58 5.82
C GLN A 228 15.06 1.44 4.58
N CYS A 229 15.37 0.89 3.41
CA CYS A 229 15.33 1.60 2.13
C CYS A 229 14.92 0.71 0.95
N LEU A 230 14.29 1.31 -0.05
CA LEU A 230 14.14 0.68 -1.35
C LEU A 230 15.44 0.81 -2.13
N GLN A 231 15.91 -0.29 -2.73
CA GLN A 231 17.08 -0.30 -3.59
C GLN A 231 16.67 -0.23 -5.07
N THR A 232 17.19 0.76 -5.79
CA THR A 232 16.88 0.95 -7.21
C THR A 232 18.05 1.58 -7.96
N GLY A 233 18.51 0.95 -9.04
CA GLY A 233 19.60 1.48 -9.87
C GLY A 233 20.87 1.89 -9.11
N GLY A 234 21.23 1.16 -8.04
CA GLY A 234 22.36 1.47 -7.16
C GLY A 234 22.12 2.61 -6.17
N MET A 235 20.88 3.09 -6.05
CA MET A 235 20.47 4.14 -5.13
C MET A 235 19.63 3.56 -4.00
N GLN A 236 19.63 4.28 -2.87
CA GLN A 236 18.82 3.96 -1.72
C GLN A 236 17.80 5.05 -1.48
N LEU A 237 16.54 4.67 -1.36
CA LEU A 237 15.45 5.57 -0.98
C LEU A 237 14.90 5.14 0.39
N PRO A 238 15.19 5.88 1.48
CA PRO A 238 14.71 5.51 2.81
C PRO A 238 13.19 5.38 2.89
N VAL A 239 12.71 4.37 3.62
CA VAL A 239 11.29 4.12 3.88
C VAL A 239 11.07 3.94 5.38
N SER A 240 10.01 4.54 5.90
CA SER A 240 9.55 4.30 7.27
C SER A 240 8.04 4.27 7.36
N VAL A 241 7.51 3.48 8.28
CA VAL A 241 6.12 3.52 8.75
C VAL A 241 6.08 4.43 9.97
N GLU A 242 5.71 5.69 9.75
CA GLU A 242 5.68 6.71 10.80
C GLU A 242 4.53 6.47 11.79
N PHE A 243 3.43 5.91 11.30
CA PHE A 243 2.27 5.57 12.11
C PHE A 243 1.55 4.34 11.55
N LEU A 244 1.28 3.37 12.41
CA LEU A 244 0.43 2.20 12.15
C LEU A 244 -0.76 2.24 13.12
N GLY A 245 -1.95 2.61 12.64
CA GLY A 245 -3.17 2.70 13.44
C GLY A 245 -4.10 1.53 13.21
N LEU A 246 -4.23 0.63 14.18
CA LEU A 246 -4.97 -0.62 14.07
C LEU A 246 -6.20 -0.60 14.99
N LEU A 247 -7.39 -0.71 14.40
CA LEU A 247 -8.65 -0.77 15.14
C LEU A 247 -9.14 -2.21 15.13
N ASP A 248 -9.15 -2.85 16.31
CA ASP A 248 -9.80 -4.14 16.56
C ASP A 248 -9.41 -5.23 15.53
N THR A 249 -8.14 -5.66 15.52
CA THR A 249 -7.65 -6.59 14.48
C THR A 249 -8.36 -7.94 14.53
N VAL A 250 -8.93 -8.35 13.39
CA VAL A 250 -9.54 -9.68 13.22
C VAL A 250 -8.89 -10.39 12.05
N ALA A 251 -8.18 -11.49 12.32
CA ALA A 251 -7.55 -12.34 11.30
C ALA A 251 -8.34 -13.64 11.03
N SER A 252 -9.37 -13.95 11.82
CA SER A 252 -10.05 -15.25 11.83
C SER A 252 -11.18 -15.41 10.78
N VAL A 253 -11.46 -16.67 10.41
CA VAL A 253 -12.64 -17.10 9.63
C VAL A 253 -13.59 -17.94 10.48
N GLY A 254 -14.90 -17.71 10.31
CA GLY A 254 -15.97 -18.54 10.87
C GLY A 254 -16.24 -19.86 10.12
N VAL A 255 -15.30 -20.37 9.31
CA VAL A 255 -15.47 -21.60 8.50
C VAL A 255 -14.29 -22.57 8.60
N ALA A 256 -13.34 -22.33 9.51
CA ALA A 256 -12.20 -23.24 9.70
C ALA A 256 -12.59 -24.68 10.13
N HIS A 257 -13.85 -24.93 10.47
CA HIS A 257 -14.31 -26.22 11.02
C HIS A 257 -15.26 -27.05 10.14
N VAL A 258 -15.59 -26.64 8.90
CA VAL A 258 -16.64 -27.32 8.11
C VAL A 258 -16.13 -28.06 6.86
N VAL A 259 -14.90 -27.81 6.40
CA VAL A 259 -14.34 -28.48 5.20
C VAL A 259 -12.93 -29.03 5.50
N PRO A 260 -12.73 -30.37 5.57
CA PRO A 260 -11.46 -30.99 5.96
C PRO A 260 -10.33 -30.92 4.92
N VAL A 261 -10.53 -30.27 3.77
CA VAL A 261 -9.59 -30.24 2.62
C VAL A 261 -9.40 -28.81 2.09
N ALA A 262 -9.55 -27.80 2.94
CA ALA A 262 -9.25 -26.42 2.57
C ALA A 262 -8.58 -25.74 3.75
N ASP A 263 -7.24 -25.71 3.75
CA ASP A 263 -6.52 -24.68 4.49
C ASP A 263 -7.09 -23.32 4.05
N GLY A 264 -7.70 -22.62 5.00
CA GLY A 264 -8.73 -21.60 4.76
C GLY A 264 -8.26 -20.41 3.94
N HIS A 265 -9.20 -19.73 3.28
CA HIS A 265 -9.03 -18.61 2.34
C HIS A 265 -8.46 -17.29 2.92
N MET A 266 -7.66 -17.36 3.99
CA MET A 266 -6.90 -16.29 4.62
C MET A 266 -5.38 -16.54 4.58
N SER A 267 -4.88 -17.30 3.59
CA SER A 267 -3.46 -17.66 3.48
C SER A 267 -2.49 -16.47 3.57
N TRP A 268 -2.96 -15.26 3.22
CA TRP A 268 -2.17 -14.04 3.32
C TRP A 268 -1.97 -13.53 4.76
N ALA A 269 -2.88 -13.87 5.69
CA ALA A 269 -2.80 -13.49 7.11
C ALA A 269 -1.97 -14.48 7.94
N ASP A 270 -1.85 -15.72 7.47
CA ASP A 270 -1.10 -16.77 8.15
C ASP A 270 0.39 -16.41 8.24
N GLY A 271 0.91 -16.35 9.47
CA GLY A 271 2.31 -15.98 9.73
C GLY A 271 2.68 -14.52 9.42
N THR A 272 1.70 -13.64 9.13
CA THR A 272 1.96 -12.22 8.79
C THR A 272 1.33 -11.22 9.75
N MET A 273 0.64 -11.71 10.80
CA MET A 273 0.08 -10.85 11.84
C MET A 273 1.17 -10.28 12.75
N GLU A 274 2.23 -11.02 13.03
CA GLU A 274 3.35 -10.48 13.79
C GLU A 274 3.98 -9.29 13.05
N LEU A 275 4.17 -8.18 13.75
CA LEU A 275 4.83 -7.02 13.16
C LEU A 275 6.31 -7.36 12.93
N PRO A 276 6.98 -6.76 11.93
CA PRO A 276 8.42 -6.93 11.76
C PRO A 276 9.16 -6.70 13.07
N ASP A 277 9.99 -7.68 13.43
CA ASP A 277 10.78 -7.69 14.65
C ASP A 277 11.68 -6.45 14.75
N ASP A 278 11.79 -5.87 15.94
CA ASP A 278 12.60 -4.67 16.21
C ASP A 278 14.11 -4.98 16.28
N GLU A 279 14.50 -6.23 16.56
CA GLU A 279 15.92 -6.62 16.53
C GLU A 279 16.43 -6.56 15.09
N THR A 280 15.66 -7.11 14.16
CA THR A 280 15.97 -7.18 12.74
C THR A 280 15.59 -5.90 12.01
N TYR A 281 14.35 -5.44 12.07
CA TYR A 281 13.83 -4.28 11.30
C TYR A 281 13.69 -3.01 12.13
N GLY A 282 14.43 -2.93 13.25
CA GLY A 282 14.36 -1.82 14.20
C GLY A 282 14.39 -0.45 13.53
N GLY A 283 13.33 0.32 13.78
CA GLY A 283 13.16 1.66 13.21
C GLY A 283 12.39 1.72 11.89
N LEU A 284 11.93 0.59 11.33
CA LEU A 284 10.96 0.60 10.23
C LEU A 284 9.63 1.20 10.69
N ILE A 285 9.10 0.72 11.82
CA ILE A 285 7.86 1.25 12.43
C ILE A 285 8.26 2.23 13.54
N LYS A 286 7.76 3.46 13.48
CA LYS A 286 8.03 4.49 14.49
C LYS A 286 7.00 4.51 15.61
N LYS A 287 5.74 4.19 15.28
CA LYS A 287 4.63 4.15 16.24
C LYS A 287 3.53 3.23 15.74
N CYS A 288 3.08 2.33 16.61
CA CYS A 288 1.88 1.52 16.42
C CYS A 288 0.88 1.85 17.54
N VAL A 289 -0.40 2.02 17.20
CA VAL A 289 -1.51 2.24 18.14
C VAL A 289 -2.68 1.34 17.75
#